data_AF-A0A4P7L2T1-F1
#
_entry.id   AF-A0A4P7L2T1-F1
#
_cell.length_a   1.000
_cell.length_b   1.000
_cell.length_c   1.000
_cell.angle_alpha   90.00
_cell.angle_beta   90.00
_cell.angle_gamma   90.00
#
_symmetry.space_group_name_H-M   'P 1'
#
loop_
_entity.id
_entity.type
_entity.pdbx_description
1 polymer ?
#
loop_
_entity_poly.entity_id
_entity_poly.type
_entity_poly.pdbx_seq_one_letter_code
_entity_poly.pdbx_strand_id
1 'polypeptide(L)' 'MITLAEWNSRRDRPRRMDTVRGWVRNGLIQPPPIKDGREYLVEEYAIKVNGVNQVSHKSMLLQRIGHDQNQKNKKSGFAP' A
#
# COMPACT_ATOMS: atom_id res chain seq x y z
N MET A 1 13.17 2.06 -18.93
CA MET A 1 12.70 0.75 -18.43
C MET A 1 13.75 0.25 -17.46
N ILE A 2 13.37 -0.17 -16.27
CA ILE A 2 14.26 -0.69 -15.23
C ILE A 2 13.85 -2.12 -14.85
N THR A 3 14.77 -2.85 -14.21
CA THR A 3 14.45 -4.21 -13.76
C THR A 3 13.42 -4.18 -12.62
N LEU A 4 12.62 -5.23 -12.49
CA LEU A 4 11.67 -5.36 -11.36
C LEU A 4 12.36 -5.32 -9.99
N ALA A 5 13.60 -5.80 -9.91
CA ALA A 5 14.40 -5.75 -8.69
C ALA A 5 14.82 -4.31 -8.36
N GLU A 6 15.31 -3.57 -9.36
CA GLU A 6 15.68 -2.17 -9.21
C GLU A 6 14.47 -1.29 -8.87
N TRP A 7 13.35 -1.48 -9.55
CA TRP A 7 12.09 -0.79 -9.26
C TRP A 7 11.66 -1.00 -7.80
N ASN A 8 11.82 -2.20 -7.26
CA ASN A 8 11.49 -2.50 -5.87
C ASN A 8 12.47 -1.85 -4.88
N SER A 9 13.76 -1.78 -5.19
CA SER A 9 14.79 -1.16 -4.35
C SER A 9 14.63 0.36 -4.24
N ARG A 10 14.10 1.03 -5.26
CA ARG A 10 13.86 2.48 -5.27
C ARG A 10 12.66 2.92 -4.42
N ARG A 11 11.83 1.99 -3.92
CA ARG A 11 10.66 2.33 -3.11
C ARG A 11 11.03 2.50 -1.64
N ASP A 12 10.26 3.31 -0.91
CA ASP A 12 10.45 3.55 0.53
C ASP A 12 10.49 2.27 1.37
N ARG A 13 9.75 1.23 0.92
CA ARG A 13 9.70 -0.07 1.59
C ARG A 13 9.83 -1.22 0.59
N PRO A 14 11.07 -1.62 0.25
CA PRO A 14 11.32 -2.78 -0.60
C PRO A 14 10.72 -4.04 0.02
N ARG A 15 10.19 -4.94 -0.83
CA ARG A 15 9.65 -6.24 -0.42
C ARG A 15 10.46 -7.39 -0.98
N ARG A 16 10.20 -8.62 -0.51
CA ARG A 16 10.81 -9.83 -1.09
C ARG A 16 10.38 -9.98 -2.54
N MET A 17 11.29 -10.44 -3.39
CA MET A 17 11.06 -10.53 -4.83
C MET A 17 9.87 -11.44 -5.18
N ASP A 18 9.62 -12.51 -4.44
CA ASP A 18 8.44 -13.37 -4.67
C ASP A 18 7.12 -12.63 -4.47
N THR A 19 7.06 -11.71 -3.49
CA THR A 19 5.91 -10.84 -3.27
C THR A 19 5.72 -9.88 -4.43
N VAL A 20 6.81 -9.27 -4.91
CA VAL A 20 6.79 -8.32 -6.03
C VAL A 20 6.39 -9.03 -7.32
N ARG A 21 6.94 -10.22 -7.61
CA ARG A 21 6.51 -11.08 -8.73
C ARG A 21 5.04 -11.50 -8.59
N GLY A 22 4.55 -11.68 -7.36
CA GLY A 22 3.13 -11.88 -7.07
C GLY A 22 2.27 -10.68 -7.49
N TRP A 23 2.73 -9.45 -7.24
CA TRP A 23 2.04 -8.25 -7.71
C TRP A 23 1.97 -8.17 -9.22
N VAL A 24 3.04 -8.50 -9.93
CA VAL A 24 3.05 -8.55 -11.40
C VAL A 24 1.99 -9.55 -11.90
N ARG A 25 2.00 -10.78 -11.38
CA ARG A 25 1.02 -11.82 -11.75
C ARG A 25 -0.42 -11.41 -11.48
N ASN A 26 -0.65 -10.66 -10.41
CA ASN A 26 -1.98 -10.19 -10.01
C ASN A 26 -2.37 -8.86 -10.67
N GLY A 27 -1.57 -8.32 -11.61
CA GLY A 27 -1.87 -7.06 -12.30
C GLY A 27 -1.85 -5.83 -11.37
N LEU A 28 -1.06 -5.86 -10.31
CA LEU A 28 -1.02 -4.81 -9.28
C LEU A 28 0.05 -3.73 -9.53
N ILE A 29 0.69 -3.70 -10.70
CA ILE A 29 1.67 -2.68 -11.09
C ILE A 29 1.19 -2.02 -12.38
N GLN A 30 1.10 -0.69 -12.40
CA GLN A 30 0.62 0.10 -13.53
C GLN A 30 1.63 1.22 -13.88
N PRO A 31 2.06 1.36 -15.16
CA PRO A 31 1.71 0.51 -16.30
C PRO A 31 2.19 -0.95 -16.14
N PRO A 32 1.56 -1.92 -16.83
CA PRO A 32 1.88 -3.33 -16.68
C PRO A 32 3.32 -3.62 -17.09
N PRO A 33 4.09 -4.35 -16.28
CA PRO A 33 5.45 -4.74 -16.64
C PRO A 33 5.49 -5.64 -17.87
N ILE A 34 6.54 -5.48 -18.68
CA ILE A 34 6.81 -6.33 -19.85
C ILE A 34 7.68 -7.50 -19.42
N LYS A 35 7.33 -8.72 -19.82
CA LYS A 35 8.15 -9.90 -19.59
C LYS A 35 9.18 -10.04 -20.71
N ASP A 36 10.45 -9.81 -20.39
CA ASP A 36 11.57 -9.91 -21.33
C ASP A 36 12.48 -11.08 -20.93
N GLY A 37 12.29 -12.22 -21.60
CA GLY A 37 12.98 -13.47 -21.30
C GLY A 37 12.79 -13.91 -19.84
N ARG A 38 13.87 -13.81 -19.05
CA ARG A 38 13.91 -14.22 -17.64
C ARG A 38 13.43 -13.13 -16.68
N GLU A 39 13.39 -11.88 -17.11
CA GLU A 39 13.16 -10.73 -16.25
C GLU A 39 11.88 -9.97 -16.60
N TYR A 40 11.45 -9.11 -15.69
CA TYR A 40 10.36 -8.16 -15.94
C TYR A 40 10.96 -6.77 -16.03
N LEU A 41 10.60 -6.06 -17.09
CA LEU A 41 10.92 -4.66 -17.32
C LEU A 41 9.75 -3.80 -16.87
N VAL A 42 10.06 -2.79 -16.05
CA VAL A 42 9.08 -1.91 -15.44
C VAL A 42 9.40 -0.48 -15.84
N GLU A 43 8.37 0.33 -16.09
CA GLU A 43 8.56 1.77 -16.26
C GLU A 43 8.95 2.43 -14.93
N GLU A 44 9.81 3.44 -14.98
CA GLU A 44 10.37 4.03 -13.75
C GLU A 44 9.31 4.69 -12.87
N TYR A 45 8.28 5.26 -13.50
CA TYR A 45 7.14 5.89 -12.83
C TYR A 45 6.00 4.91 -12.53
N ALA A 46 6.17 3.60 -12.78
CA ALA A 46 5.13 2.64 -12.50
C ALA A 46 4.80 2.59 -11.01
N ILE A 47 3.52 2.53 -10.70
CA ILE A 47 2.99 2.52 -9.34
C ILE A 47 2.38 1.17 -9.01
N LYS A 48 2.52 0.75 -7.75
CA LYS A 48 1.74 -0.37 -7.23
C LYS A 48 0.32 0.10 -6.95
N VAL A 49 -0.66 -0.46 -7.63
CA VAL A 49 -2.08 -0.20 -7.32
C VAL A 49 -2.52 -1.04 -6.12
N ASN A 50 -3.37 -0.46 -5.28
CA ASN A 50 -3.98 -1.17 -4.17
C ASN A 50 -5.05 -2.11 -4.72
N GLY A 51 -4.85 -3.42 -4.59
CA GLY A 51 -5.93 -4.37 -4.80
C GLY A 51 -7.07 -4.09 -3.81
N VAL A 52 -8.29 -4.51 -4.17
CA VAL A 52 -9.56 -4.25 -3.46
C VAL A 52 -9.52 -4.56 -1.94
N ASN A 53 -8.54 -5.35 -1.49
CA ASN A 53 -8.39 -5.78 -0.08
C ASN A 53 -7.23 -5.12 0.69
N GLN A 54 -6.67 -3.98 0.26
CA GLN A 54 -5.77 -3.21 1.12
C GLN A 54 -6.59 -2.54 2.23
N VAL A 55 -6.92 -3.32 3.26
CA VAL A 55 -7.54 -2.82 4.49
C VAL A 55 -6.66 -1.68 4.99
N SER A 56 -7.21 -0.47 5.00
CA SER A 56 -6.56 0.68 5.62
C SER A 56 -6.16 0.28 7.02
N HIS A 57 -4.86 0.14 7.28
CA HIS A 57 -4.32 -0.10 8.61
C HIS A 57 -4.43 1.18 9.45
N LYS A 58 -5.63 1.78 9.53
CA LYS A 58 -5.95 2.69 10.63
C LYS A 58 -5.87 1.81 11.86
N SER A 59 -4.73 1.87 12.55
CA SER A 59 -4.44 0.99 13.68
C SER A 59 -5.63 1.03 14.64
N MET A 60 -6.04 -0.12 15.17
CA MET A 60 -7.14 -0.19 16.14
C MET A 60 -6.93 0.82 17.28
N LEU A 61 -5.68 1.11 17.63
CA LEU A 61 -5.30 2.15 18.58
C LEU A 61 -5.77 3.55 18.17
N LEU A 62 -5.50 3.99 16.93
CA LEU A 62 -5.94 5.30 16.44
C LEU A 62 -7.47 5.40 16.38
N GLN A 63 -8.14 4.31 16.03
CA GLN A 63 -9.61 4.25 16.06
C GLN A 63 -10.14 4.36 17.50
N ARG A 64 -9.51 3.67 18.46
CA ARG A 64 -9.85 3.72 19.87
C ARG A 64 -9.63 5.11 20.48
N ILE A 65 -8.50 5.76 20.20
CA ILE A 65 -8.20 7.12 20.68
C ILE A 65 -9.24 8.11 20.13
N GLY A 66 -9.58 8.01 18.84
CA GLY A 66 -10.63 8.85 18.25
C GLY A 66 -12.00 8.66 18.91
N HIS A 67 -12.38 7.42 19.24
CA HIS A 67 -13.63 7.13 19.95
C HIS A 67 -13.65 7.72 21.38
N ASP A 68 -12.54 7.65 22.13
CA ASP A 68 -12.45 8.17 23.50
C ASP A 68 -12.62 9.70 23.56
N GLN A 69 -12.05 10.43 22.60
CA GLN A 69 -12.18 11.89 22.51
C GLN A 69 -13.62 12.32 22.19
N ASN A 70 -14.32 11.59 21.32
CA ASN A 70 -15.72 11.88 20.97
C ASN A 70 -16.67 11.63 22.15
N GLN A 71 -16.39 10.63 22.99
CA GLN A 71 -17.16 10.40 24.22
C GLN A 71 -16.98 11.51 25.27
N LYS A 72 -15.77 12.08 25.38
CA LYS A 72 -15.50 13.20 26.30
C LYS A 72 -16.25 14.47 25.89
N ASN A 73 -16.26 14.81 24.60
CA ASN A 73 -16.98 15.98 24.09
C ASN A 73 -18.51 15.90 24.25
N LYS A 74 -19.10 14.69 24.25
CA LYS A 74 -20.53 14.51 24.51
C LYS A 74 -20.90 14.73 25.98
N LYS A 75 -19.97 14.51 26.92
CA LYS A 75 -20.22 14.68 28.36
C LYS A 75 -20.06 16.13 28.83
N SER A 76 -19.27 16.95 28.13
CA SER A 76 -19.11 18.39 28.44
C SER A 76 -20.21 19.27 27.82
N GLY A 77 -21.08 18.71 26.98
CA GLY A 77 -22.16 19.44 26.28
C GLY A 77 -23.53 19.37 26.96
N PHE A 78 -23.65 18.79 28.15
CA PHE A 78 -24.89 18.80 28.93
C PHE A 78 -24.63 19.50 30.27
N ALA A 79 -24.68 20.83 30.24
CA ALA A 79 -24.95 21.63 31.43
C ALA A 79 -26.44 22.03 31.38
N PRO A 80 -27.25 21.78 32.43
CA PRO A 80 -28.59 22.33 32.53
C PRO A 80 -28.61 23.85 32.66
#